data_AF-A0A7X9JEN4-F1
#
_entry.id   AF-A0A7X9JEN4-F1
#
_cell.length_a   1.000
_cell.length_b   1.000
_cell.length_c   1.000
_cell.angle_alpha   90.00
_cell.angle_beta   90.00
_cell.angle_gamma   90.00
#
_symmetry.space_group_name_H-M   'P 1'
#
loop_
_entity.id
_entity.type
_entity.pdbx_description
1 polymer ?
#
loop_
_entity_poly.entity_id
_entity_poly.type
_entity_poly.pdbx_seq_one_letter_code
_entity_poly.pdbx_strand_id
1 'polypeptide(L)'
;MTLPASKVNISIMNNLEKTLNKIAENILHFDEASLTSLWAQYKNKVENFSPSAEWEKAVIIFSIINAVRAKNAIFNDNLLHKKSSAKAEKPQKKIKTKSYLTLVK
;
A
#
# COMPACT_ATOMS: atom_id res chain seq x y z
N MET A 1 -11.22 27.06 -36.70
CA MET A 1 -11.83 25.72 -36.61
C MET A 1 -11.62 25.21 -35.18
N THR A 2 -12.57 25.51 -34.30
CA THR A 2 -12.51 25.20 -32.86
C THR A 2 -12.91 23.74 -32.62
N LEU A 3 -12.05 22.96 -31.98
CA LEU A 3 -12.36 21.58 -31.59
C LEU A 3 -13.54 21.58 -30.59
N PRO A 4 -14.49 20.62 -30.70
CA PRO A 4 -15.63 20.57 -29.79
C PRO A 4 -15.17 20.29 -28.36
N ALA A 5 -15.69 21.04 -27.39
CA ALA A 5 -15.30 21.00 -25.98
C ALA A 5 -15.32 19.58 -25.35
N SER A 6 -16.15 18.68 -25.86
CA SER A 6 -16.20 17.27 -25.46
C SER A 6 -14.92 16.50 -25.77
N LYS A 7 -14.32 16.69 -26.96
CA LYS A 7 -13.05 16.05 -27.32
C LYS A 7 -11.88 16.62 -26.51
N VAL A 8 -11.95 17.90 -26.14
CA VAL A 8 -10.94 18.56 -25.29
C VAL A 8 -10.95 17.95 -23.88
N ASN A 9 -12.11 17.77 -23.27
CA ASN A 9 -12.22 17.16 -21.92
C ASN A 9 -11.72 15.71 -21.87
N ILE A 10 -12.03 14.89 -22.88
CA ILE A 10 -11.54 13.51 -22.96
C ILE A 10 -10.00 13.49 -23.10
N SER A 11 -9.44 14.37 -23.93
CA SER A 11 -7.99 14.48 -24.10
C SER A 11 -7.28 14.93 -22.80
N ILE A 12 -7.86 15.89 -22.07
CA ILE A 12 -7.34 16.35 -20.77
C ILE A 12 -7.35 15.22 -19.74
N MET A 13 -8.45 14.44 -19.65
CA MET A 13 -8.52 13.31 -18.74
C MET A 13 -7.50 12.23 -19.06
N ASN A 14 -7.30 11.90 -20.34
CA ASN A 14 -6.27 10.96 -20.76
C ASN A 14 -4.84 11.44 -20.41
N ASN A 15 -4.60 12.76 -20.42
CA ASN A 15 -3.30 13.33 -20.05
C ASN A 15 -3.07 13.33 -18.53
N LEU A 16 -4.11 13.58 -17.73
CA LEU A 16 -4.06 13.46 -16.29
C LEU A 16 -3.78 12.00 -15.89
N GLU A 17 -4.49 11.04 -16.47
CA GLU A 17 -4.29 9.62 -16.21
C GLU A 17 -2.86 9.18 -16.52
N LYS A 18 -2.31 9.58 -17.67
CA LYS A 18 -0.90 9.33 -18.01
C LYS A 18 0.06 9.92 -16.99
N THR A 19 -0.25 11.11 -16.48
CA THR A 19 0.58 11.80 -15.47
C THR A 19 0.51 11.07 -14.13
N LEU A 20 -0.68 10.66 -13.70
CA LEU A 20 -0.88 9.88 -12.48
C LEU A 20 -0.18 8.52 -12.58
N ASN A 21 -0.24 7.85 -13.74
CA ASN A 21 0.49 6.60 -13.98
C ASN A 21 2.01 6.79 -13.83
N LYS A 22 2.58 7.82 -14.45
CA LYS A 22 4.01 8.14 -14.29
C LYS A 22 4.39 8.44 -12.84
N ILE A 23 3.53 9.18 -12.13
CA ILE A 23 3.74 9.46 -10.70
C ILE A 23 3.72 8.15 -9.89
N ALA A 24 2.76 7.26 -10.16
CA ALA A 24 2.67 5.97 -9.49
C ALA A 24 3.91 5.10 -9.76
N GLU A 25 4.35 4.99 -11.01
CA GLU A 25 5.58 4.29 -11.39
C GLU A 25 6.79 4.84 -10.65
N ASN A 26 6.96 6.17 -10.62
CA ASN A 26 8.06 6.79 -9.90
C ASN A 26 8.02 6.49 -8.40
N ILE A 27 6.83 6.51 -7.78
CA ILE A 27 6.70 6.32 -6.35
C ILE A 27 6.91 4.88 -5.91
N LEU A 28 6.56 3.90 -6.75
CA LEU A 28 6.80 2.48 -6.47
C LEU A 28 8.28 2.14 -6.26
N HIS A 29 9.19 2.96 -6.78
CA HIS A 29 10.63 2.77 -6.62
C HIS A 29 11.21 3.31 -5.30
N PHE A 30 10.44 4.11 -4.53
CA PHE A 30 10.93 4.61 -3.24
C PHE A 30 10.87 3.53 -2.16
N ASP A 31 11.92 3.47 -1.35
CA ASP A 31 11.96 2.66 -0.14
C ASP A 31 11.15 3.31 1.01
N GLU A 32 10.77 2.48 1.98
CA GLU A 32 9.91 2.90 3.09
C GLU A 32 10.58 3.92 4.04
N ALA A 33 11.91 3.91 4.14
CA ALA A 33 12.63 4.88 4.96
C ALA A 33 12.61 6.27 4.31
N SER A 34 12.84 6.35 3.01
CA SER A 34 12.71 7.58 2.22
C SER A 34 11.30 8.18 2.35
N LEU A 35 10.25 7.35 2.24
CA LEU A 35 8.86 7.79 2.41
C LEU A 35 8.55 8.30 3.83
N THR A 36 9.15 7.68 4.85
CA THR A 36 8.95 8.09 6.26
C THR A 36 9.52 9.48 6.53
N SER A 37 10.71 9.77 6.00
CA SER A 37 11.34 11.10 6.14
C SER A 37 10.53 12.20 5.43
N LEU A 38 9.97 11.88 4.26
CA LEU A 38 9.15 12.81 3.48
C LEU A 38 7.79 13.05 4.16
N TRP A 39 7.21 11.98 4.72
CA TRP A 39 5.95 12.04 5.44
C TRP A 39 5.98 13.04 6.61
N ALA A 40 7.04 13.04 7.42
CA ALA A 40 7.15 13.94 8.57
C ALA A 40 7.16 15.42 8.14
N GLN A 41 7.85 15.72 7.04
CA GLN A 41 7.91 17.08 6.48
C GLN A 41 6.55 17.56 5.99
N TYR A 42 5.83 16.73 5.23
CA TYR A 42 4.52 17.10 4.71
C TYR A 42 3.43 17.10 5.78
N LYS A 43 3.52 16.24 6.81
CA LYS A 43 2.63 16.29 7.96
C LYS A 43 2.66 17.67 8.63
N ASN A 44 3.85 18.20 8.92
CA ASN A 44 3.99 19.52 9.53
C ASN A 44 3.38 20.62 8.64
N LYS A 45 3.60 20.55 7.32
CA LYS A 45 3.00 21.50 6.36
C LYS A 45 1.47 21.45 6.32
N VAL A 46 0.89 20.25 6.42
CA VAL A 46 -0.57 20.07 6.39
C VAL A 46 -1.22 20.49 7.70
N GLU A 47 -0.57 20.23 8.84
CA GLU A 47 -1.04 20.64 10.18
C GLU A 47 -1.13 22.16 10.33
N ASN A 48 -0.23 22.90 9.68
CA ASN A 48 -0.26 24.36 9.64
C ASN A 48 -1.14 24.86 8.48
N PHE A 49 -2.46 24.89 8.72
CA PHE A 49 -3.42 25.34 7.71
C PHE A 49 -3.10 26.74 7.18
N SER A 50 -3.11 26.85 5.85
CA SER A 50 -3.05 28.12 5.13
C SER A 50 -3.93 28.01 3.88
N PRO A 51 -4.74 29.02 3.54
CA PRO A 51 -5.49 29.04 2.29
C PRO A 51 -4.57 29.43 1.12
N SER A 52 -3.50 28.65 0.89
CA SER A 52 -2.54 28.88 -0.18
C SER A 52 -2.40 27.66 -1.09
N ALA A 53 -2.01 27.92 -2.34
CA ALA A 53 -1.75 26.86 -3.31
C ALA A 53 -0.62 25.91 -2.85
N GLU A 54 0.35 26.39 -2.06
CA GLU A 54 1.38 25.51 -1.50
C GLU A 54 0.82 24.55 -0.45
N TRP A 55 -0.14 25.00 0.35
CA TRP A 55 -0.79 24.14 1.34
C TRP A 55 -1.63 23.08 0.64
N GLU A 56 -2.43 23.43 -0.36
CA GLU A 56 -3.19 22.46 -1.17
C GLU A 56 -2.25 21.42 -1.81
N LYS A 57 -1.13 21.87 -2.38
CA LYS A 57 -0.11 20.99 -2.94
C LYS A 57 0.51 20.07 -1.86
N ALA A 58 0.76 20.58 -0.66
CA ALA A 58 1.27 19.78 0.46
C ALA A 58 0.27 18.69 0.88
N VAL A 59 -1.03 19.00 0.89
CA VAL A 59 -2.10 18.04 1.19
C VAL A 59 -2.16 16.92 0.14
N ILE A 60 -2.06 17.25 -1.15
CA ILE A 60 -2.06 16.26 -2.23
C ILE A 60 -0.85 15.32 -2.09
N ILE A 61 0.34 15.88 -1.88
CA ILE A 61 1.57 15.08 -1.71
C ILE A 61 1.46 14.19 -0.46
N PHE A 62 1.00 14.73 0.67
CA PHE A 62 0.78 13.98 1.90
C PHE A 62 -0.20 12.81 1.69
N SER A 63 -1.28 13.05 0.96
CA SER A 63 -2.30 12.03 0.64
C SER A 63 -1.72 10.88 -0.18
N ILE A 64 -0.90 11.20 -1.19
CA ILE A 64 -0.21 10.20 -2.00
C ILE A 64 0.73 9.35 -1.14
N ILE A 65 1.53 9.96 -0.26
CA ILE A 65 2.43 9.24 0.65
C ILE A 65 1.64 8.30 1.57
N ASN A 66 0.52 8.76 2.13
CA ASN A 66 -0.34 7.93 2.99
C ASN A 66 -0.94 6.74 2.22
N ALA A 67 -1.39 6.95 0.99
CA ALA A 67 -1.90 5.87 0.14
C ALA A 67 -0.85 4.77 -0.09
N VAL A 68 0.41 5.16 -0.32
CA VAL A 68 1.51 4.22 -0.51
C VAL A 68 1.82 3.44 0.76
N ARG A 69 1.86 4.12 1.91
CA ARG A 69 2.05 3.46 3.22
C ARG A 69 0.93 2.48 3.54
N ALA A 70 -0.31 2.87 3.29
CA ALA A 70 -1.47 1.98 3.46
C ALA A 70 -1.37 0.76 2.53
N LYS A 71 -1.02 0.95 1.25
CA LYS A 71 -0.77 -0.14 0.30
C LYS A 71 0.32 -1.09 0.81
N ASN A 72 1.42 -0.57 1.33
CA ASN A 72 2.53 -1.36 1.84
C ASN A 72 2.13 -2.15 3.10
N ALA A 73 1.36 -1.56 4.00
CA ALA A 73 0.83 -2.25 5.18
C ALA A 73 -0.07 -3.43 4.78
N ILE A 74 -1.00 -3.22 3.85
CA ILE A 74 -1.88 -4.28 3.31
C ILE A 74 -1.06 -5.37 2.62
N PHE A 75 -0.05 -5.00 1.83
CA PHE A 75 0.80 -5.98 1.14
C PHE A 75 1.60 -6.84 2.12
N ASN A 76 2.20 -6.21 3.14
CA ASN A 76 2.95 -6.91 4.18
C ASN A 76 2.05 -7.86 4.97
N ASP A 77 0.85 -7.42 5.33
CA ASP A 77 -0.15 -8.23 6.03
C ASP A 77 -0.53 -9.49 5.21
N ASN A 78 -0.87 -9.31 3.93
CA ASN A 78 -1.18 -10.41 3.02
C ASN A 78 -0.01 -11.40 2.87
N LEU A 79 1.23 -10.92 2.80
CA LEU A 79 2.41 -11.78 2.74
C LEU A 79 2.63 -12.57 4.03
N LEU A 80 2.40 -11.95 5.19
CA LEU A 80 2.47 -12.63 6.49
C LEU A 80 1.39 -13.71 6.60
N HIS A 81 0.15 -13.40 6.26
CA HIS A 81 -0.96 -14.37 6.25
C HIS A 81 -0.70 -15.56 5.31
N LYS A 82 -0.11 -15.32 4.13
CA LYS A 82 0.28 -16.38 3.19
C LYS A 82 1.42 -17.26 3.72
N LYS A 83 2.35 -16.71 4.50
CA LYS A 83 3.41 -17.48 5.18
C LYS A 83 2.86 -18.31 6.34
N SER A 84 1.85 -17.81 7.04
CA SER A 84 1.16 -18.52 8.13
C SER A 84 0.38 -19.73 7.62
N SER A 85 -0.32 -19.60 6.49
CA SER A 85 -1.06 -20.69 5.87
C SER A 85 -0.16 -21.75 5.23
N ALA A 86 1.01 -21.37 4.68
CA ALA A 86 2.01 -22.32 4.19
C ALA A 86 2.70 -23.14 5.30
N LYS A 87 2.59 -22.74 6.57
CA LYS A 87 3.16 -23.46 7.73
C LYS A 87 2.16 -24.41 8.41
N ALA A 88 0.88 -24.39 7.99
CA ALA A 88 -0.21 -25.20 8.54
C ALA A 88 -0.43 -26.54 7.80
N GLU A 89 0.28 -26.82 6.71
CA GLU A 89 0.26 -28.12 6.03
C GLU A 89 1.52 -28.94 6.35
N LYS A 90 1.66 -29.36 7.62
CA LYS A 90 2.43 -30.56 7.93
C LYS A 90 1.43 -31.69 8.19
N PRO A 91 1.55 -32.85 7.53
CA PRO A 91 0.59 -33.93 7.70
C PRO A 91 0.67 -34.40 9.16
N GLN A 92 -0.44 -34.22 9.89
CA GLN A 92 -0.62 -34.79 11.21
C GLN A 92 -0.54 -36.32 11.07
N LYS A 93 0.64 -36.89 11.30
CA LYS A 93 0.79 -38.33 11.52
C LYS A 93 -0.06 -38.67 12.75
N LYS A 94 -1.19 -39.32 12.50
CA LYS A 94 -2.08 -39.90 13.52
C LYS A 94 -1.24 -40.73 14.49
N ILE A 95 -0.94 -40.19 15.67
CA ILE A 95 -0.40 -40.99 16.77
C ILE A 95 -1.60 -41.80 17.29
N LYS A 96 -1.79 -43.01 16.74
CA LYS A 96 -2.65 -44.01 17.35
C LYS A 96 -1.95 -44.45 18.64
N THR A 97 -2.32 -43.85 19.77
CA THR A 97 -1.97 -44.37 21.10
C THR A 97 -2.68 -45.69 21.28
N LYS A 98 -2.00 -46.77 20.87
CA LYS A 98 -2.38 -48.14 21.19
C LYS A 98 -1.77 -48.44 22.55
N SER A 99 -2.55 -48.25 23.60
CA SER A 99 -2.16 -48.57 24.97
C SER A 99 -1.92 -50.07 25.09
N TYR A 100 -0.64 -50.46 25.09
CA TYR A 100 -0.19 -51.80 25.46
C TYR A 100 0.87 -51.68 26.53
N LEU A 101 0.43 -51.53 27.77
CA LEU A 101 1.20 -51.99 28.92
C LEU A 101 0.20 -52.68 29.85
N THR A 102 -0.01 -53.96 29.57
CA THR A 102 -0.60 -54.92 30.50
C THR A 102 0.51 -55.72 31.16
N LEU A 103 0.37 -55.89 32.49
CA LEU A 103 0.94 -56.93 33.36
C LEU A 103 2.48 -56.91 33.51
N VAL A 104 3.14 -57.25 34.62
CA VAL A 104 2.89 -57.95 35.91
C VAL A 104 4.09 -57.52 36.79
N LYS A 105 4.07 -57.48 38.13
CA LYS A 105 3.98 -58.61 39.07
C LYS A 105 3.87 -58.05 40.49
#